data_AF-A0A940MSZ4-F1
#
_entry.id   AF-A0A940MSZ4-F1
#
_cell.length_a   1.000
_cell.length_b   1.000
_cell.length_c   1.000
_cell.angle_alpha   90.00
_cell.angle_beta   90.00
_cell.angle_gamma   90.00
#
_symmetry.space_group_name_H-M   'P 1'
#
loop_
_entity.id
_entity.type
_entity.pdbx_description
1 polymer ?
#
loop_
_entity_poly.entity_id
_entity_poly.type
_entity_poly.pdbx_seq_one_letter_code
_entity_poly.pdbx_strand_id
1 'polypeptide(L)'
;MSDAPRPDEAFAPLKRLIIARTGHAYYEDKDAALWERVRARIRATGAGDSAGYAALLRDPAEGEAEWAALESAITIGETFFFRDARQFAALRDSILPGLIARRTEARRLRIWSAGCSTGAEPYSLAILLRRLLGAEHRAWSISILGTDISEAALVAARAARFSPWALRGMQAAERQRDFLPVDGGRAWQLRPENRGTVRFERQNLLGLLDGTLPLGMTDFDLILCRNVLIYFDRAGVPEMVRALAGRLVPDGWLLLGHAEPDPAYGAFLEAATLSGATAWRPLRGTPPDRPSPIPEAMEPAVPDPQPWQPLLPPPHPLPVLPAAPAGPSAPAASDLPAVIGRARAEADSGALDDARTTLRAGLEAHPTAAPLHYLDALVARGLGEPGEAEAALRRALYLDKGFVAAHYQLGLLLLDRGAEAAGRRSVANAARLARALPGDTVLEEGDGMTAETLLALARHHLEPRPGGVG
;
A
#
# COMPACT_ATOMS: atom_id res chain seq x y z
N MET A 1 -3.02 11.69 -27.56
CA MET A 1 -1.91 10.73 -27.74
C MET A 1 -0.68 11.41 -27.16
N SER A 2 -0.21 11.00 -25.99
CA SER A 2 0.95 11.63 -25.36
C SER A 2 2.21 11.06 -26.01
N ASP A 3 2.98 11.92 -26.64
CA ASP A 3 4.26 11.62 -27.30
C ASP A 3 5.35 11.41 -26.25
N ALA A 4 5.21 10.35 -25.44
CA ALA A 4 6.25 9.97 -24.50
C ALA A 4 7.41 9.39 -25.32
N PRO A 5 8.59 10.03 -25.33
CA PRO A 5 9.68 9.60 -26.17
C PRO A 5 10.14 8.19 -25.77
N ARG A 6 10.26 7.30 -26.77
CA ARG A 6 10.55 5.87 -26.58
C ARG A 6 11.89 5.64 -25.86
N PRO A 7 12.07 4.48 -25.20
CA PRO A 7 13.38 4.06 -24.71
C PRO A 7 14.42 4.02 -25.82
N ASP A 8 15.65 4.44 -25.53
CA ASP A 8 16.78 4.24 -26.44
C ASP A 8 17.25 2.77 -26.42
N GLU A 9 18.13 2.39 -27.35
CA GLU A 9 18.62 1.01 -27.51
C GLU A 9 19.37 0.49 -26.25
N ALA A 10 20.01 1.38 -25.50
CA ALA A 10 20.76 1.04 -24.30
C ALA A 10 19.88 0.95 -23.04
N PHE A 11 18.56 1.16 -23.13
CA PHE A 11 17.66 1.02 -22.00
C PHE A 11 17.56 -0.42 -21.48
N ALA A 12 17.50 -1.43 -22.36
CA ALA A 12 17.42 -2.83 -21.95
C ALA A 12 18.59 -3.30 -21.06
N PRO A 13 19.87 -3.04 -21.41
CA PRO A 13 20.98 -3.37 -20.52
C PRO A 13 20.99 -2.53 -19.24
N LEU A 14 20.58 -1.25 -19.28
CA LEU A 14 20.43 -0.42 -18.07
C LEU A 14 19.34 -0.98 -17.13
N LYS A 15 18.19 -1.39 -17.68
CA LYS A 15 17.13 -2.06 -16.92
C LYS A 15 17.65 -3.31 -16.22
N ARG A 16 18.41 -4.17 -16.92
CA ARG A 16 19.04 -5.36 -16.30
C ARG A 16 19.97 -4.98 -15.15
N LEU A 17 20.75 -3.92 -15.29
CA LEU A 17 21.61 -3.41 -14.22
C LEU A 17 20.80 -2.95 -13.00
N ILE A 18 19.68 -2.24 -13.21
CA ILE A 18 18.78 -1.79 -12.15
C ILE A 18 18.13 -2.98 -11.43
N ILE A 19 17.62 -3.96 -12.18
CA ILE A 19 17.01 -5.18 -11.62
C ILE A 19 18.04 -5.95 -10.81
N ALA A 20 19.24 -6.16 -11.34
CA ALA A 20 20.31 -6.88 -10.66
C ALA A 20 20.72 -6.23 -9.33
N ARG A 21 20.74 -4.88 -9.26
CA ARG A 21 21.06 -4.18 -8.03
C ARG A 21 19.90 -4.16 -7.04
N THR A 22 18.67 -3.90 -7.50
CA THR A 22 17.55 -3.61 -6.61
C THR A 22 16.68 -4.82 -6.28
N GLY A 23 16.74 -5.88 -7.09
CA GLY A 23 15.82 -7.02 -7.04
C GLY A 23 14.40 -6.72 -7.50
N HIS A 24 14.07 -5.46 -7.85
CA HIS A 24 12.74 -5.09 -8.33
C HIS A 24 12.52 -5.62 -9.75
N ALA A 25 11.60 -6.56 -9.91
CA ALA A 25 11.11 -7.04 -11.18
C ALA A 25 10.30 -5.95 -11.90
N TYR A 26 10.91 -5.40 -12.94
CA TYR A 26 10.23 -4.59 -13.95
C TYR A 26 9.95 -5.50 -15.15
N TYR A 27 8.73 -6.06 -15.25
CA TYR A 27 8.34 -6.79 -16.47
C TYR A 27 8.11 -5.79 -17.62
N GLU A 28 7.97 -6.28 -18.85
CA GLU A 28 7.77 -5.43 -20.04
C GLU A 28 6.59 -4.44 -19.87
N ASP A 29 5.61 -4.79 -19.03
CA ASP A 29 4.48 -3.95 -18.66
C ASP A 29 4.79 -2.69 -17.88
N LYS A 30 5.97 -2.64 -17.28
CA LYS A 30 6.41 -1.53 -16.45
C LYS A 30 7.57 -0.77 -17.07
N ASP A 31 7.95 -1.09 -18.31
CA ASP A 31 9.08 -0.43 -18.98
C ASP A 31 8.84 1.05 -19.21
N ALA A 32 7.62 1.46 -19.58
CA ALA A 32 7.28 2.87 -19.72
C ALA A 32 7.43 3.64 -18.39
N ALA A 33 6.97 3.04 -17.30
CA ALA A 33 7.00 3.64 -15.96
C ALA A 33 8.42 3.71 -15.38
N LEU A 34 9.24 2.67 -15.60
CA LEU A 34 10.66 2.68 -15.26
C LEU A 34 11.41 3.70 -16.12
N TRP A 35 11.12 3.73 -17.43
CA TRP A 35 11.76 4.63 -18.39
C TRP A 35 11.51 6.09 -18.06
N GLU A 36 10.29 6.49 -17.68
CA GLU A 36 10.02 7.88 -17.31
C GLU A 36 10.92 8.36 -16.16
N ARG A 37 11.08 7.51 -15.14
CA ARG A 37 11.90 7.80 -13.96
C ARG A 37 13.39 7.83 -14.29
N VAL A 38 13.87 6.83 -15.03
CA VAL A 38 15.26 6.76 -15.51
C VAL A 38 15.58 7.96 -16.39
N ARG A 39 14.71 8.30 -17.35
CA ARG A 39 14.87 9.46 -18.23
C ARG A 39 14.91 10.77 -17.44
N ALA A 40 14.11 10.90 -16.38
CA ALA A 40 14.19 12.08 -15.50
C ALA A 40 15.56 12.19 -14.82
N ARG A 41 16.15 11.05 -14.38
CA ARG A 41 17.51 11.02 -13.85
C ARG A 41 18.57 11.33 -14.90
N ILE A 42 18.50 10.75 -16.09
CA ILE A 42 19.40 11.04 -17.23
C ILE A 42 19.44 12.55 -17.51
N ARG A 43 18.29 13.22 -17.52
CA ARG A 43 18.21 14.68 -17.69
C ARG A 43 18.81 15.44 -16.52
N ALA A 44 18.56 15.00 -15.29
CA ALA A 44 19.03 15.67 -14.09
C ALA A 44 20.58 15.61 -13.95
N THR A 45 21.20 14.53 -14.44
CA THR A 45 22.66 14.35 -14.40
C THR A 45 23.37 14.81 -15.68
N GLY A 46 22.63 15.10 -16.75
CA GLY A 46 23.21 15.46 -18.04
C GLY A 46 23.90 14.28 -18.75
N ALA A 47 23.58 13.03 -18.37
CA ALA A 47 24.25 11.83 -18.87
C ALA A 47 23.98 11.49 -20.35
N GLY A 48 23.14 12.29 -21.04
CA GLY A 48 22.84 12.14 -22.46
C GLY A 48 21.81 11.05 -22.76
N ASP A 49 22.17 9.80 -22.52
CA ASP A 49 21.38 8.60 -22.85
C ASP A 49 21.52 7.49 -21.78
N SER A 50 20.88 6.33 -22.02
CA SER A 50 20.96 5.21 -21.09
C SER A 50 22.37 4.61 -20.96
N ALA A 51 23.22 4.69 -21.99
CA ALA A 51 24.59 4.18 -21.94
C ALA A 51 25.49 5.09 -21.09
N GLY A 52 25.42 6.40 -21.31
CA GLY A 52 26.12 7.39 -20.50
C GLY A 52 25.67 7.35 -19.03
N TYR A 53 24.38 7.14 -18.79
CA TYR A 53 23.86 6.99 -17.43
C TYR A 53 24.29 5.69 -16.77
N ALA A 54 24.34 4.58 -17.51
CA ALA A 54 24.90 3.33 -17.00
C ALA A 54 26.41 3.45 -16.70
N ALA A 55 27.15 4.29 -17.42
CA ALA A 55 28.55 4.58 -17.10
C ALA A 55 28.67 5.37 -15.79
N LEU A 56 27.84 6.42 -15.61
CA LEU A 56 27.77 7.19 -14.36
C LEU A 56 27.44 6.30 -13.17
N LEU A 57 26.46 5.40 -13.29
CA LEU A 57 26.10 4.46 -12.21
C LEU A 57 27.23 3.48 -11.85
N ARG A 58 28.21 3.26 -12.73
CA ARG A 58 29.40 2.42 -12.46
C ARG A 58 30.60 3.23 -12.01
N ASP A 59 30.51 4.56 -12.00
CA ASP A 59 31.60 5.42 -11.60
C ASP A 59 31.90 5.22 -10.10
N PRO A 60 33.16 4.92 -9.71
CA PRO A 60 33.50 4.66 -8.30
C PRO A 60 33.35 5.87 -7.37
N ALA A 61 33.44 7.09 -7.90
CA ALA A 61 33.37 8.33 -7.12
C ALA A 61 31.93 8.88 -7.04
N GLU A 62 31.18 8.81 -8.14
CA GLU A 62 29.85 9.44 -8.25
C GLU A 62 28.69 8.43 -8.25
N GLY A 63 28.95 7.18 -8.63
CA GLY A 63 27.92 6.19 -8.91
C GLY A 63 27.04 5.83 -7.73
N GLU A 64 27.59 5.68 -6.52
CA GLU A 64 26.78 5.33 -5.34
C GLU A 64 25.79 6.43 -4.95
N ALA A 65 26.17 7.70 -5.12
CA ALA A 65 25.26 8.82 -4.86
C ALA A 65 24.11 8.84 -5.87
N GLU A 66 24.41 8.60 -7.15
CA GLU A 66 23.37 8.52 -8.18
C GLU A 66 22.50 7.27 -8.03
N TRP A 67 23.06 6.13 -7.60
CA TRP A 67 22.25 4.95 -7.24
C TRP A 67 21.23 5.25 -6.16
N ALA A 68 21.63 5.95 -5.09
CA ALA A 68 20.70 6.33 -4.03
C ALA A 68 19.57 7.25 -4.54
N ALA A 69 19.87 8.16 -5.47
CA ALA A 69 18.88 9.03 -6.10
C ALA A 69 17.94 8.26 -7.04
N LEU A 70 18.47 7.30 -7.81
CA LEU A 70 17.69 6.44 -8.70
C LEU A 70 16.77 5.52 -7.90
N GLU A 71 17.30 4.81 -6.90
CA GLU A 71 16.55 3.94 -5.98
C GLU A 71 15.36 4.70 -5.39
N SER A 72 15.59 5.93 -4.92
CA SER A 72 14.53 6.81 -4.39
C SER A 72 13.45 7.14 -5.44
N ALA A 73 13.83 7.36 -6.70
CA ALA A 73 12.91 7.69 -7.79
C ALA A 73 12.07 6.50 -8.27
N ILE A 74 12.61 5.28 -8.18
CA ILE A 74 11.97 4.06 -8.69
C ILE A 74 11.18 3.28 -7.64
N THR A 75 11.39 3.58 -6.36
CA THR A 75 10.56 3.04 -5.26
C THR A 75 9.20 3.73 -5.18
N ILE A 76 8.14 2.96 -4.97
CA ILE A 76 6.79 3.48 -4.67
C ILE A 76 6.61 3.45 -3.15
N GLY A 77 6.65 4.64 -2.53
CA GLY A 77 6.65 4.80 -1.07
C GLY A 77 5.29 5.08 -0.44
N GLU A 78 4.18 4.58 -1.00
CA GLU A 78 2.89 4.82 -0.35
C GLU A 78 2.81 4.03 0.97
N THR A 79 2.71 4.75 2.09
CA THR A 79 2.53 4.18 3.42
C THR A 79 1.70 5.11 4.29
N PHE A 80 1.00 4.56 5.28
CA PHE A 80 0.19 5.31 6.23
C PHE A 80 0.05 4.57 7.54
N PHE A 81 -0.28 5.32 8.59
CA PHE A 81 -0.38 4.79 9.94
C PHE A 81 -1.50 3.77 10.04
N PHE A 82 -1.24 2.66 10.73
CA PHE A 82 -2.18 1.56 10.93
C PHE A 82 -2.77 1.00 9.62
N ARG A 83 -1.98 1.01 8.53
CA ARG A 83 -2.37 0.44 7.22
C ARG A 83 -2.75 -1.03 7.37
N ASP A 84 -3.91 -1.40 6.83
CA ASP A 84 -4.58 -2.71 6.99
C ASP A 84 -5.10 -2.92 8.42
N ALA A 85 -6.36 -2.55 8.62
CA ALA A 85 -7.02 -2.61 9.91
C ALA A 85 -7.10 -4.04 10.47
N ARG A 86 -7.19 -5.08 9.61
CA ARG A 86 -7.27 -6.48 10.06
C ARG A 86 -5.94 -6.96 10.59
N GLN A 87 -4.84 -6.68 9.89
CA GLN A 87 -3.49 -7.02 10.38
C GLN A 87 -3.13 -6.25 11.66
N PHE A 88 -3.47 -4.96 11.76
CA PHE A 88 -3.25 -4.22 13.00
C PHE A 88 -4.16 -4.68 14.14
N ALA A 89 -5.37 -5.15 13.86
CA ALA A 89 -6.22 -5.83 14.85
C ALA A 89 -5.56 -7.14 15.31
N ALA A 90 -5.02 -7.97 14.41
CA ALA A 90 -4.27 -9.18 14.78
C ALA A 90 -3.06 -8.87 15.65
N LEU A 91 -2.31 -7.81 15.33
CA LEU A 91 -1.18 -7.33 16.12
C LEU A 91 -1.63 -6.90 17.53
N ARG A 92 -2.67 -6.07 17.62
CA ARG A 92 -3.20 -5.51 18.87
C ARG A 92 -3.83 -6.56 19.78
N ASP A 93 -4.64 -7.44 19.21
CA ASP A 93 -5.56 -8.29 19.96
C ASP A 93 -4.99 -9.69 20.22
N SER A 94 -3.91 -10.09 19.55
CA SER A 94 -3.37 -11.46 19.66
C SER A 94 -1.84 -11.53 19.65
N ILE A 95 -1.19 -11.03 18.60
CA ILE A 95 0.25 -11.29 18.39
C ILE A 95 1.11 -10.57 19.43
N LEU A 96 0.99 -9.24 19.56
CA LEU A 96 1.81 -8.47 20.49
C LEU A 96 1.50 -8.80 21.95
N PRO A 97 0.23 -8.92 22.41
CA PRO A 97 -0.05 -9.38 23.77
C PRO A 97 0.56 -10.75 24.07
N GLY A 98 0.48 -11.69 23.13
CA GLY A 98 1.07 -13.02 23.29
C GLY A 98 2.60 -12.99 23.38
N LEU A 99 3.26 -12.17 22.55
CA LEU A 99 4.71 -11.96 22.62
C LEU A 99 5.13 -11.29 23.93
N ILE A 100 4.42 -10.24 24.36
CA ILE A 100 4.65 -9.57 25.65
C ILE A 100 4.55 -10.58 26.80
N ALA A 101 3.49 -11.40 26.85
CA ALA A 101 3.34 -12.40 27.89
C ALA A 101 4.53 -13.38 27.94
N ARG A 102 4.97 -13.89 26.78
CA ARG A 102 6.10 -14.83 26.67
C ARG A 102 7.47 -14.21 26.93
N ARG A 103 7.58 -12.88 26.91
CA ARG A 103 8.84 -12.15 27.14
C ARG A 103 8.85 -11.41 28.47
N THR A 104 7.90 -11.67 29.37
CA THR A 104 7.76 -10.96 30.66
C THR A 104 9.03 -11.02 31.52
N GLU A 105 9.75 -12.15 31.50
CA GLU A 105 11.00 -12.31 32.26
C GLU A 105 12.16 -11.51 31.65
N ALA A 106 12.37 -11.64 30.33
CA ALA A 106 13.45 -10.97 29.62
C ALA A 106 13.18 -9.47 29.37
N ARG A 107 11.91 -9.06 29.37
CA ARG A 107 11.40 -7.72 29.06
C ARG A 107 12.01 -7.13 27.79
N ARG A 108 12.20 -7.96 26.77
CA ARG A 108 12.84 -7.59 25.50
C ARG A 108 11.98 -8.00 24.32
N LEU A 109 11.83 -7.09 23.35
CA LEU A 109 11.20 -7.35 22.05
C LEU A 109 12.08 -6.80 20.93
N ARG A 110 12.32 -7.62 19.91
CA ARG A 110 13.01 -7.25 18.67
C ARG A 110 12.04 -7.38 17.50
N ILE A 111 11.85 -6.29 16.76
CA ILE A 111 10.89 -6.21 15.67
C ILE A 111 11.58 -5.64 14.43
N TRP A 112 11.27 -6.19 13.26
CA TRP A 112 11.75 -5.67 11.98
C TRP A 112 10.58 -5.33 11.06
N SER A 113 10.54 -4.09 10.58
CA SER A 113 9.69 -3.64 9.48
C SER A 113 10.57 -3.53 8.22
N ALA A 114 10.46 -4.53 7.36
CA ALA A 114 11.21 -4.68 6.12
C ALA A 114 10.49 -3.97 4.95
N GLY A 115 11.12 -2.93 4.41
CA GLY A 115 10.52 -1.99 3.44
C GLY A 115 9.60 -0.98 4.13
N CYS A 116 10.13 -0.30 5.14
CA CYS A 116 9.34 0.57 6.02
C CYS A 116 8.91 1.90 5.40
N SER A 117 9.42 2.23 4.21
CA SER A 117 9.20 3.48 3.49
C SER A 117 9.43 4.69 4.41
N THR A 118 8.51 5.67 4.43
CA THR A 118 8.60 6.89 5.23
C THR A 118 8.31 6.68 6.73
N GLY A 119 8.28 5.44 7.21
CA GLY A 119 8.30 5.12 8.64
C GLY A 119 6.93 4.99 9.33
N ALA A 120 5.82 5.13 8.62
CA ALA A 120 4.49 5.03 9.22
C ALA A 120 4.23 3.66 9.87
N GLU A 121 4.71 2.57 9.27
CA GLU A 121 4.56 1.21 9.82
C GLU A 121 5.34 1.00 11.13
N PRO A 122 6.68 1.22 11.20
CA PRO A 122 7.41 1.03 12.45
C PRO A 122 6.95 1.98 13.56
N TYR A 123 6.51 3.20 13.24
CA TYR A 123 5.92 4.08 14.24
C TYR A 123 4.53 3.65 14.70
N SER A 124 3.71 3.04 13.84
CA SER A 124 2.44 2.44 14.25
C SER A 124 2.67 1.31 15.26
N LEU A 125 3.70 0.48 15.05
CA LEU A 125 4.12 -0.54 16.01
C LEU A 125 4.61 0.05 17.33
N ALA A 126 5.43 1.11 17.29
CA ALA A 126 5.90 1.80 18.47
C ALA A 126 4.75 2.38 19.31
N ILE A 127 3.80 3.04 18.66
CA ILE A 127 2.59 3.58 19.30
C ILE A 127 1.77 2.44 19.92
N LEU A 128 1.54 1.36 19.17
CA LEU A 128 0.75 0.22 19.61
C LEU A 128 1.37 -0.47 20.85
N LEU A 129 2.68 -0.74 20.82
CA LEU A 129 3.39 -1.34 21.95
C LEU A 129 3.37 -0.47 23.20
N ARG A 130 3.55 0.86 23.04
CA ARG A 130 3.44 1.78 24.17
C ARG A 130 2.03 1.75 24.79
N ARG A 131 0.99 1.67 23.96
CA ARG A 131 -0.40 1.55 24.45
C ARG A 131 -0.64 0.23 25.17
N LEU A 132 -0.14 -0.89 24.62
CA LEU A 132 -0.31 -2.22 25.22
C LEU A 132 0.46 -2.39 26.54
N LEU A 133 1.68 -1.87 26.63
CA LEU A 133 2.52 -1.97 27.82
C LEU A 133 2.17 -0.93 28.89
N GLY A 134 1.51 0.17 28.51
CA GLY A 134 1.10 1.22 29.44
C GLY A 134 2.27 1.75 30.28
N ALA A 135 2.10 1.73 31.60
CA ALA A 135 3.14 2.18 32.54
C ALA A 135 4.43 1.35 32.49
N GLU A 136 4.32 0.05 32.17
CA GLU A 136 5.48 -0.85 32.11
C GLU A 136 6.37 -0.59 30.88
N HIS A 137 5.93 0.20 29.90
CA HIS A 137 6.68 0.41 28.64
C HIS A 137 8.15 0.83 28.87
N ARG A 138 8.44 1.60 29.91
CA ARG A 138 9.81 2.05 30.24
C ARG A 138 10.70 0.94 30.82
N ALA A 139 10.11 -0.12 31.36
CA ALA A 139 10.81 -1.28 31.86
C ALA A 139 11.15 -2.31 30.77
N TRP A 140 10.65 -2.10 29.54
CA TRP A 140 10.90 -2.97 28.39
C TRP A 140 12.01 -2.43 27.49
N SER A 141 12.91 -3.31 27.07
CA SER A 141 13.88 -3.07 26.01
C SER A 141 13.25 -3.42 24.65
N ILE A 142 12.69 -2.41 23.98
CA ILE A 142 12.04 -2.57 22.67
C ILE A 142 12.96 -2.02 21.59
N SER A 143 13.26 -2.85 20.60
CA SER A 143 13.99 -2.48 19.39
C SER A 143 13.11 -2.72 18.17
N ILE A 144 12.74 -1.64 17.48
CA ILE A 144 12.06 -1.71 16.18
C ILE A 144 13.06 -1.21 15.13
N LEU A 145 13.46 -2.10 14.24
CA LEU A 145 14.28 -1.78 13.09
C LEU A 145 13.37 -1.58 11.87
N GLY A 146 13.37 -0.38 11.29
CA GLY A 146 12.78 -0.10 9.98
C GLY A 146 13.88 -0.09 8.94
N THR A 147 13.77 -0.91 7.89
CA THR A 147 14.73 -0.88 6.78
C THR A 147 14.06 -0.56 5.47
N ASP A 148 14.74 0.19 4.62
CA ASP A 148 14.30 0.48 3.26
C ASP A 148 15.50 0.65 2.32
N ILE A 149 15.29 0.49 1.02
CA ILE A 149 16.32 0.75 0.01
C ILE A 149 16.42 2.26 -0.28
N SER A 150 15.30 3.00 -0.12
CA SER A 150 15.22 4.43 -0.40
C SER A 150 15.74 5.28 0.75
N GLU A 151 16.96 5.83 0.61
CA GLU A 151 17.54 6.73 1.62
C GLU A 151 16.67 7.98 1.81
N ALA A 152 16.06 8.51 0.74
CA ALA A 152 15.15 9.64 0.85
C ALA A 152 13.93 9.33 1.74
N ALA A 153 13.36 8.12 1.61
CA ALA A 153 12.28 7.68 2.48
C ALA A 153 12.74 7.54 3.94
N LEU A 154 13.94 7.03 4.18
CA LEU A 154 14.51 6.90 5.53
C LEU A 154 14.82 8.26 6.17
N VAL A 155 15.28 9.25 5.40
CA VAL A 155 15.42 10.63 5.87
C VAL A 155 14.07 11.19 6.32
N ALA A 156 13.02 11.01 5.51
CA ALA A 156 11.66 11.42 5.90
C ALA A 156 11.16 10.66 7.14
N ALA A 157 11.46 9.37 7.24
CA ALA A 157 11.11 8.54 8.40
C ALA A 157 11.77 9.06 9.68
N ARG A 158 13.08 9.36 9.64
CA ARG A 158 13.82 9.90 10.79
C ARG A 158 13.31 11.28 11.21
N ALA A 159 12.87 12.11 10.27
CA ALA A 159 12.23 13.40 10.56
C ALA A 159 10.90 13.24 11.31
N ALA A 160 10.19 12.13 11.07
CA ALA A 160 8.93 11.77 11.72
C ALA A 160 7.86 12.88 11.62
N ARG A 161 7.87 13.59 10.50
CA ARG A 161 6.89 14.63 10.13
C ARG A 161 6.04 14.12 8.99
N PHE A 162 4.73 14.13 9.19
CA PHE A 162 3.76 13.43 8.34
C PHE A 162 2.69 14.39 7.82
N SER A 163 2.22 14.14 6.61
CA SER A 163 1.06 14.84 6.06
C SER A 163 -0.24 14.31 6.68
N PRO A 164 -1.35 15.06 6.60
CA PRO A 164 -2.66 14.55 6.99
C PRO A 164 -3.01 13.22 6.29
N TRP A 165 -2.60 13.06 5.02
CA TRP A 165 -2.82 11.84 4.24
C TRP A 165 -2.17 10.59 4.84
N ALA A 166 -0.98 10.72 5.44
CA ALA A 166 -0.33 9.61 6.14
C ALA A 166 -1.07 9.21 7.43
N LEU A 167 -1.91 10.10 7.97
CA LEU A 167 -2.70 9.89 9.18
C LEU A 167 -4.20 9.62 8.89
N ARG A 168 -4.56 9.38 7.63
CA ARG A 168 -5.97 9.20 7.20
C ARG A 168 -6.71 8.07 7.92
N GLY A 169 -5.98 7.04 8.35
CA GLY A 169 -6.55 5.90 9.09
C GLY A 169 -6.69 6.12 10.60
N MET A 170 -6.37 7.32 11.12
CA MET A 170 -6.40 7.61 12.56
C MET A 170 -7.52 8.60 12.90
N GLN A 171 -8.23 8.34 13.99
CA GLN A 171 -9.23 9.29 14.51
C GLN A 171 -8.56 10.56 15.05
N ALA A 172 -9.30 11.68 15.08
CA ALA A 172 -8.75 12.97 15.51
C ALA A 172 -8.15 12.93 16.93
N ALA A 173 -8.82 12.27 17.87
CA ALA A 173 -8.32 12.09 19.24
C ALA A 173 -7.01 11.29 19.29
N GLU A 174 -6.89 10.24 18.47
CA GLU A 174 -5.65 9.45 18.39
C GLU A 174 -4.51 10.25 17.77
N ARG A 175 -4.80 11.04 16.73
CA ARG A 175 -3.81 11.96 16.11
C ARG A 175 -3.30 12.95 17.14
N GLN A 176 -4.19 13.61 17.89
CA GLN A 176 -3.80 14.59 18.91
C GLN A 176 -3.01 13.95 20.07
N ARG A 177 -3.33 12.70 20.42
CA ARG A 177 -2.61 11.95 21.45
C ARG A 177 -1.16 11.69 21.05
N ASP A 178 -0.92 11.25 19.81
CA ASP A 178 0.40 10.74 19.42
C ASP A 178 1.23 11.72 18.59
N PHE A 179 0.61 12.80 18.10
CA PHE A 179 1.22 13.81 17.24
C PHE A 179 0.96 15.23 17.74
N LEU A 180 1.80 16.16 17.30
CA LEU A 180 1.65 17.59 17.45
C LEU A 180 1.39 18.21 16.08
N PRO A 181 0.33 19.02 15.90
CA PRO A 181 0.15 19.76 14.65
C PRO A 181 1.27 20.78 14.50
N VAL A 182 1.82 20.89 13.30
CA VAL A 182 2.86 21.86 12.92
C VAL A 182 2.45 22.58 11.63
N ASP A 183 3.11 23.69 11.32
CA ASP A 183 2.87 24.48 10.10
C ASP A 183 1.41 24.92 9.91
N GLY A 184 0.75 25.25 11.02
CA GLY A 184 -0.67 25.64 11.04
C GLY A 184 -1.62 24.47 10.76
N GLY A 185 -1.20 23.23 11.03
CA GLY A 185 -2.02 22.02 10.82
C GLY A 185 -1.83 21.35 9.46
N ARG A 186 -0.96 21.90 8.60
CA ARG A 186 -0.62 21.30 7.29
C ARG A 186 0.28 20.08 7.40
N ALA A 187 0.93 19.88 8.54
CA ALA A 187 1.71 18.70 8.84
C ALA A 187 1.61 18.33 10.33
N TRP A 188 2.06 17.13 10.67
CA TRP A 188 2.00 16.56 12.00
C TRP A 188 3.35 15.97 12.39
N GLN A 189 3.86 16.38 13.54
CA GLN A 189 5.10 15.86 14.11
C GLN A 189 4.79 14.74 15.08
N LEU A 190 5.37 13.56 14.89
CA LEU A 190 5.27 12.46 15.86
C LEU A 190 5.92 12.87 17.18
N ARG A 191 5.23 12.63 18.29
CA ARG A 191 5.75 12.98 19.62
C ARG A 191 7.01 12.17 19.97
N PRO A 192 8.02 12.78 20.64
CA PRO A 192 9.32 12.16 20.90
C PRO A 192 9.27 10.79 21.59
N GLU A 193 8.31 10.57 22.49
CA GLU A 193 8.14 9.33 23.24
C GLU A 193 7.88 8.10 22.37
N ASN A 194 7.41 8.29 21.13
CA ASN A 194 7.19 7.22 20.14
C ASN A 194 8.39 7.05 19.19
N ARG A 195 9.38 7.96 19.22
CA ARG A 195 10.51 7.96 18.27
C ARG A 195 11.69 7.11 18.75
N GLY A 196 11.97 7.14 20.06
CA GLY A 196 13.20 6.57 20.63
C GLY A 196 13.35 5.05 20.52
N THR A 197 12.28 4.31 20.25
CA THR A 197 12.29 2.85 20.09
C THR A 197 12.53 2.38 18.66
N VAL A 198 12.51 3.29 17.69
CA VAL A 198 12.63 2.99 16.26
C VAL A 198 13.97 3.43 15.71
N ARG A 199 14.67 2.53 15.02
CA ARG A 199 15.90 2.79 14.28
C ARG A 199 15.69 2.55 12.80
N PHE A 200 16.34 3.34 11.96
CA PHE A 200 16.20 3.28 10.50
C PHE A 200 17.56 3.05 9.83
N GLU A 201 17.64 1.98 9.04
CA GLU A 201 18.86 1.58 8.33
C GLU A 201 18.57 1.33 6.85
N ARG A 202 19.51 1.73 5.98
CA ARG A 202 19.41 1.39 4.55
C ARG A 202 19.75 -0.08 4.38
N GLN A 203 18.80 -0.86 3.85
CA GLN A 203 19.03 -2.26 3.51
C GLN A 203 18.30 -2.60 2.21
N ASN A 204 18.95 -3.40 1.38
CA ASN A 204 18.31 -4.03 0.24
C ASN A 204 17.85 -5.44 0.64
N LEU A 205 16.58 -5.76 0.41
CA LEU A 205 16.04 -7.08 0.72
C LEU A 205 16.61 -8.19 -0.16
N LEU A 206 17.18 -7.87 -1.33
CA LEU A 206 17.95 -8.85 -2.10
C LEU A 206 19.11 -9.43 -1.29
N GLY A 207 19.59 -8.68 -0.30
CA GLY A 207 20.59 -9.11 0.66
C GLY A 207 20.21 -10.34 1.50
N LEU A 208 18.91 -10.71 1.51
CA LEU A 208 18.44 -11.97 2.08
C LEU A 208 18.96 -13.19 1.31
N LEU A 209 19.14 -13.06 -0.01
CA LEU A 209 19.49 -14.14 -0.91
C LEU A 209 21.00 -14.22 -1.18
N ASP A 210 21.67 -13.08 -1.31
CA ASP A 210 23.11 -13.01 -1.60
C ASP A 210 24.01 -12.97 -0.34
N GLY A 211 23.40 -12.89 0.85
CA GLY A 211 24.12 -12.88 2.13
C GLY A 211 24.74 -11.54 2.53
N THR A 212 24.43 -10.44 1.82
CA THR A 212 24.95 -9.10 2.13
C THR A 212 24.28 -8.41 3.31
N LEU A 213 23.10 -8.90 3.77
CA LEU A 213 22.49 -8.37 4.99
C LEU A 213 23.38 -8.63 6.23
N PRO A 214 23.44 -7.70 7.19
CA PRO A 214 24.21 -7.88 8.41
C PRO A 214 23.87 -9.17 9.16
N LEU A 215 24.89 -9.94 9.54
CA LEU A 215 24.76 -11.23 10.25
C LEU A 215 24.01 -11.11 11.60
N GLY A 216 23.97 -9.92 12.21
CA GLY A 216 23.25 -9.66 13.47
C GLY A 216 21.74 -9.42 13.33
N MET A 217 21.21 -9.40 12.10
CA MET A 217 19.77 -9.27 11.83
C MET A 217 19.06 -10.62 11.98
N THR A 218 19.10 -11.17 13.19
CA THR A 218 18.48 -12.45 13.59
C THR A 218 17.66 -12.28 14.86
N ASP A 219 17.02 -13.35 15.32
CA ASP A 219 16.29 -13.42 16.60
C ASP A 219 15.24 -12.32 16.77
N PHE A 220 14.48 -12.05 15.70
CA PHE A 220 13.33 -11.16 15.76
C PHE A 220 12.12 -11.91 16.33
N ASP A 221 11.39 -11.25 17.22
CA ASP A 221 10.11 -11.74 17.75
C ASP A 221 8.98 -11.53 16.73
N LEU A 222 9.12 -10.50 15.89
CA LEU A 222 8.14 -10.12 14.88
C LEU A 222 8.83 -9.50 13.66
N ILE A 223 8.49 -9.96 12.46
CA ILE A 223 8.89 -9.35 11.20
C ILE A 223 7.64 -8.96 10.41
N LEU A 224 7.61 -7.74 9.88
CA LEU A 224 6.62 -7.27 8.91
C LEU A 224 7.36 -7.06 7.59
N CYS A 225 6.90 -7.71 6.52
CA CYS A 225 7.37 -7.47 5.16
C CYS A 225 6.14 -7.28 4.25
N ARG A 226 5.56 -6.09 4.32
CA ARG A 226 4.22 -5.81 3.81
C ARG A 226 4.26 -4.89 2.60
N ASN A 227 3.58 -5.27 1.52
CA ASN A 227 3.49 -4.50 0.27
C ASN A 227 4.84 -4.23 -0.42
N VAL A 228 5.85 -5.08 -0.17
CA VAL A 228 7.21 -4.97 -0.73
C VAL A 228 7.52 -6.12 -1.69
N LEU A 229 7.21 -7.36 -1.31
CA LEU A 229 7.50 -8.56 -2.12
C LEU A 229 6.79 -8.57 -3.49
N ILE A 230 5.73 -7.76 -3.65
CA ILE A 230 5.03 -7.56 -4.94
C ILE A 230 5.90 -6.93 -6.03
N TYR A 231 7.05 -6.35 -5.66
CA TYR A 231 8.01 -5.80 -6.60
C TYR A 231 9.10 -6.79 -6.99
N PHE A 232 9.21 -7.94 -6.34
CA PHE A 232 10.26 -8.93 -6.63
C PHE A 232 9.78 -9.97 -7.64
N ASP A 233 10.73 -10.68 -8.25
CA ASP A 233 10.41 -11.78 -9.15
C ASP A 233 9.71 -12.92 -8.39
N ARG A 234 8.62 -13.44 -8.97
CA ARG A 234 7.76 -14.44 -8.31
C ARG A 234 8.54 -15.71 -7.95
N ALA A 235 9.53 -16.09 -8.75
CA ALA A 235 10.33 -17.28 -8.49
C ALA A 235 11.27 -17.09 -7.27
N GLY A 236 11.73 -15.87 -7.01
CA GLY A 236 12.63 -15.56 -5.88
C GLY A 236 11.91 -15.30 -4.55
N VAL A 237 10.64 -14.91 -4.58
CA VAL A 237 9.86 -14.55 -3.39
C VAL A 237 9.81 -15.68 -2.33
N PRO A 238 9.57 -16.97 -2.67
CA PRO A 238 9.57 -18.04 -1.68
C PRO A 238 10.88 -18.15 -0.88
N GLU A 239 12.03 -17.99 -1.53
CA GLU A 239 13.33 -18.03 -0.86
C GLU A 239 13.55 -16.79 0.02
N MET A 240 13.10 -15.61 -0.41
CA MET A 240 13.13 -14.41 0.44
C MET A 240 12.27 -14.60 1.69
N VAL A 241 11.07 -15.16 1.55
CA VAL A 241 10.16 -15.44 2.68
C VAL A 241 10.78 -16.49 3.62
N ARG A 242 11.45 -17.53 3.08
CA ARG A 242 12.21 -18.49 3.88
C ARG A 242 13.35 -17.82 4.65
N ALA A 243 14.12 -16.96 4.00
CA ALA A 243 15.21 -16.22 4.63
C ALA A 243 14.74 -15.25 5.72
N LEU A 244 13.55 -14.63 5.56
CA LEU A 244 12.89 -13.84 6.61
C LEU A 244 12.47 -14.74 7.78
N ALA A 245 11.82 -15.88 7.50
CA ALA A 245 11.39 -16.83 8.52
C ALA A 245 12.58 -17.37 9.35
N GLY A 246 13.72 -17.65 8.70
CA GLY A 246 14.95 -18.08 9.37
C GLY A 246 15.58 -17.04 10.30
N ARG A 247 15.13 -15.78 10.26
CA ARG A 247 15.56 -14.70 11.16
C ARG A 247 14.61 -14.48 12.33
N LEU A 248 13.49 -15.20 12.38
CA LEU A 248 12.61 -15.22 13.54
C LEU A 248 13.13 -16.16 14.62
N VAL A 249 12.82 -15.82 15.86
CA VAL A 249 12.84 -16.80 16.96
C VAL A 249 11.79 -17.89 16.72
N PRO A 250 11.93 -19.10 17.30
CA PRO A 250 11.03 -20.23 17.02
C PRO A 250 9.54 -19.97 17.30
N ASP A 251 9.22 -19.06 18.24
CA ASP A 251 7.85 -18.67 18.56
C ASP A 251 7.45 -17.27 18.02
N GLY A 252 8.25 -16.75 17.09
CA GLY A 252 8.06 -15.45 16.45
C GLY A 252 6.97 -15.46 15.37
N TRP A 253 6.69 -14.26 14.85
CA TRP A 253 5.62 -14.02 13.88
C TRP A 253 6.13 -13.29 12.63
N LEU A 254 5.64 -13.70 11.47
CA LEU A 254 5.85 -13.03 10.19
C LEU A 254 4.50 -12.53 9.65
N LEU A 255 4.40 -11.24 9.37
CA LEU A 255 3.27 -10.67 8.64
C LEU A 255 3.73 -10.25 7.25
N LEU A 256 3.07 -10.82 6.24
CA LEU A 256 3.25 -10.46 4.85
C LEU A 256 2.12 -9.54 4.40
N GLY A 257 2.34 -8.78 3.32
CA GLY A 257 1.28 -7.95 2.73
C GLY A 257 0.17 -8.79 2.08
N HIS A 258 -0.73 -8.15 1.33
CA HIS A 258 -1.81 -8.79 0.58
C HIS A 258 -1.32 -9.66 -0.60
N ALA A 259 -0.04 -10.00 -0.65
CA ALA A 259 0.47 -10.96 -1.62
C ALA A 259 -0.18 -12.32 -1.30
N GLU A 260 -0.77 -12.94 -2.32
CA GLU A 260 -1.51 -14.19 -2.17
C GLU A 260 -0.66 -15.24 -1.42
N PRO A 261 -1.28 -16.03 -0.51
CA PRO A 261 -0.58 -17.12 0.15
C PRO A 261 -0.05 -18.08 -0.93
N ASP A 262 1.27 -18.18 -1.02
CA ASP A 262 1.94 -19.15 -1.89
C ASP A 262 1.91 -20.52 -1.18
N PRO A 263 1.40 -21.58 -1.83
CA PRO A 263 1.45 -22.93 -1.27
C PRO A 263 2.86 -23.36 -0.82
N ALA A 264 3.91 -22.84 -1.45
CA ALA A 264 5.31 -23.12 -1.09
C ALA A 264 5.66 -22.69 0.34
N TYR A 265 4.97 -21.69 0.90
CA TYR A 265 5.21 -21.25 2.28
C TYR A 265 4.87 -22.35 3.29
N GLY A 266 3.88 -23.20 2.99
CA GLY A 266 3.45 -24.29 3.88
C GLY A 266 4.52 -25.33 4.19
N ALA A 267 5.62 -25.35 3.44
CA ALA A 267 6.77 -26.23 3.69
C ALA A 267 7.65 -25.78 4.87
N PHE A 268 7.59 -24.49 5.27
CA PHE A 268 8.45 -23.93 6.33
C PHE A 268 7.73 -22.93 7.25
N LEU A 269 6.48 -22.56 6.94
CA LEU A 269 5.62 -21.70 7.74
C LEU A 269 4.26 -22.35 8.02
N GLU A 270 3.76 -22.10 9.22
CA GLU A 270 2.38 -22.38 9.62
C GLU A 270 1.55 -21.08 9.51
N ALA A 271 0.48 -21.12 8.74
CA ALA A 271 -0.48 -20.01 8.64
C ALA A 271 -1.43 -20.01 9.85
N ALA A 272 -1.67 -18.84 10.42
CA ALA A 272 -2.70 -18.60 11.42
C ALA A 272 -3.60 -17.44 10.96
N THR A 273 -4.90 -17.64 11.04
CA THR A 273 -5.89 -16.58 10.79
C THR A 273 -6.23 -15.90 12.12
N LEU A 274 -5.88 -14.62 12.25
CA LEU A 274 -6.09 -13.81 13.44
C LEU A 274 -6.80 -12.52 13.04
N SER A 275 -7.95 -12.22 13.68
CA SER A 275 -8.76 -11.04 13.36
C SER A 275 -9.08 -10.89 11.86
N GLY A 276 -9.25 -12.02 11.14
CA GLY A 276 -9.52 -12.05 9.70
C GLY A 276 -8.30 -11.73 8.82
N ALA A 277 -7.10 -11.66 9.38
CA ALA A 277 -5.84 -11.53 8.66
C ALA A 277 -4.98 -12.79 8.79
N THR A 278 -4.19 -13.07 7.76
CA THR A 278 -3.21 -14.17 7.78
C THR A 278 -1.90 -13.68 8.38
N ALA A 279 -1.40 -14.40 9.38
CA ALA A 279 -0.07 -14.26 9.95
C ALA A 279 0.64 -15.62 9.93
N TRP A 280 1.96 -15.63 9.92
CA TRP A 280 2.76 -16.84 9.73
C TRP A 280 3.68 -17.07 10.91
N ARG A 281 3.95 -18.34 11.21
CA ARG A 281 4.92 -18.77 12.22
C ARG A 281 5.90 -19.77 11.62
N PRO A 282 7.17 -19.80 12.05
CA PRO A 282 8.09 -20.87 11.66
C PRO A 282 7.53 -22.25 12.05
N LEU A 283 7.64 -23.24 11.17
CA LEU A 283 7.34 -24.62 11.53
C LEU A 283 8.32 -25.11 12.60
N ARG A 284 7.80 -25.81 13.63
CA ARG A 284 8.62 -26.38 14.70
C ARG A 284 9.51 -27.50 14.14
N GLY A 285 10.82 -27.40 14.35
CA GLY A 285 11.77 -28.47 14.02
C GLY A 285 12.54 -28.28 12.72
N THR A 286 12.24 -27.27 11.91
CA THR A 286 13.16 -26.78 10.87
C THR A 286 14.31 -26.05 11.56
N PRO A 287 15.57 -26.54 11.50
CA PRO A 287 16.70 -25.73 11.91
C PRO A 287 16.70 -24.43 11.06
N PRO A 288 17.21 -23.30 11.58
CA PRO A 288 17.50 -22.17 10.72
C PRO A 288 18.54 -22.64 9.70
N ASP A 289 18.09 -22.93 8.49
CA ASP A 289 18.97 -23.30 7.40
C ASP A 289 19.80 -22.06 7.10
N ARG A 290 21.04 -22.04 7.60
CA ARG A 290 21.99 -21.00 7.24
C ARG A 290 22.22 -21.19 5.75
N PRO A 291 22.04 -20.16 4.90
CA PRO A 291 22.27 -20.32 3.48
C PRO A 291 23.70 -20.81 3.28
N SER A 292 23.82 -22.04 2.76
CA SER A 292 25.07 -22.47 2.14
C SER A 292 25.24 -21.66 0.86
N PRO A 293 26.49 -21.32 0.48
CA PRO A 293 26.74 -20.57 -0.74
C PRO A 293 26.11 -21.30 -1.93
N ILE A 294 25.23 -20.59 -2.65
CA ILE A 294 24.59 -21.12 -3.85
C ILE A 294 25.67 -21.31 -4.92
N PRO A 295 25.69 -22.44 -5.65
CA PRO A 295 26.55 -22.62 -6.81
C PRO A 295 26.30 -21.55 -7.86
N GLU A 296 27.38 -21.11 -8.49
CA GLU A 296 27.47 -20.05 -9.48
C GLU A 296 26.43 -20.20 -10.62
N ALA A 297 25.67 -19.12 -10.86
CA ALA A 297 24.84 -18.82 -12.03
C ALA A 297 23.85 -19.89 -12.54
N MET A 298 22.58 -19.77 -12.15
CA MET A 298 21.46 -20.34 -12.92
C MET A 298 21.01 -19.35 -14.01
N GLU A 299 21.30 -19.68 -15.27
CA GLU A 299 20.60 -19.08 -16.41
C GLU A 299 19.12 -19.54 -16.41
N PRO A 300 18.14 -18.65 -16.62
CA PRO A 300 16.74 -19.05 -16.65
C PRO A 300 16.42 -19.81 -17.94
N ALA A 301 16.03 -21.08 -17.79
CA ALA A 301 15.45 -21.88 -18.87
C ALA A 301 14.00 -21.42 -19.15
N VAL A 302 13.69 -21.19 -20.42
CA VAL A 302 12.35 -20.85 -20.93
C VAL A 302 11.56 -22.15 -21.12
N PRO A 303 10.40 -22.36 -20.46
CA PRO A 303 9.54 -23.51 -20.75
C PRO A 303 8.58 -23.23 -21.92
N ASP A 304 8.37 -24.25 -22.75
CA ASP A 304 7.53 -24.23 -23.96
C ASP A 304 6.03 -24.13 -23.63
N PRO A 305 5.21 -23.37 -24.39
CA PRO A 305 3.82 -23.10 -24.04
C PRO A 305 2.89 -24.25 -24.47
N GLN A 306 2.06 -24.74 -23.53
CA GLN A 306 0.91 -25.59 -23.84
C GLN A 306 -0.39 -24.77 -23.91
N PRO A 307 -1.31 -25.08 -24.85
CA PRO A 307 -2.54 -24.32 -25.05
C PRO A 307 -3.63 -24.66 -24.03
N TRP A 308 -4.20 -23.63 -23.41
CA TRP A 308 -5.29 -23.68 -22.44
C TRP A 308 -6.68 -23.69 -23.13
N GLN A 309 -7.64 -24.44 -22.59
CA GLN A 309 -9.06 -24.39 -23.00
C GLN A 309 -9.96 -23.95 -21.83
N PRO A 310 -10.90 -23.01 -22.03
CA PRO A 310 -11.83 -22.57 -20.98
C PRO A 310 -13.16 -23.35 -21.01
N LEU A 311 -13.63 -23.80 -19.84
CA LEU A 311 -14.99 -24.31 -19.63
C LEU A 311 -15.89 -23.18 -19.09
N LEU A 312 -17.01 -22.91 -19.75
CA LEU A 312 -18.05 -21.96 -19.33
C LEU A 312 -19.26 -22.71 -18.73
N PRO A 313 -19.88 -22.22 -17.64
CA PRO A 313 -21.14 -22.77 -17.10
C PRO A 313 -22.39 -22.14 -17.78
N PRO A 314 -23.58 -22.76 -17.68
CA PRO A 314 -24.79 -22.34 -18.41
C PRO A 314 -25.55 -21.20 -17.71
N PRO A 315 -26.45 -20.48 -18.43
CA PRO A 315 -27.14 -19.30 -17.89
C PRO A 315 -28.44 -19.65 -17.15
N HIS A 316 -28.76 -18.86 -16.12
CA HIS A 316 -30.06 -18.87 -15.44
C HIS A 316 -30.89 -17.63 -15.79
N PRO A 317 -32.24 -17.72 -15.79
CA PRO A 317 -33.13 -16.61 -16.14
C PRO A 317 -33.44 -15.69 -14.95
N LEU A 318 -33.69 -14.40 -15.24
CA LEU A 318 -33.97 -13.35 -14.26
C LEU A 318 -35.46 -13.31 -13.84
N PRO A 319 -35.79 -12.98 -12.57
CA PRO A 319 -37.17 -12.78 -12.13
C PRO A 319 -37.66 -11.33 -12.30
N VAL A 320 -38.97 -11.18 -12.50
CA VAL A 320 -39.69 -9.90 -12.64
C VAL A 320 -40.23 -9.46 -11.27
N LEU A 321 -40.09 -8.17 -10.91
CA LEU A 321 -40.57 -7.59 -9.64
C LEU A 321 -41.99 -7.00 -9.76
N PRO A 322 -42.84 -7.08 -8.72
CA PRO A 322 -44.14 -6.40 -8.68
C PRO A 322 -44.04 -4.96 -8.14
N ALA A 323 -45.03 -4.14 -8.50
CA ALA A 323 -45.10 -2.70 -8.16
C ALA A 323 -45.46 -2.43 -6.67
N ALA A 324 -44.95 -1.31 -6.16
CA ALA A 324 -44.99 -0.89 -4.76
C ALA A 324 -46.35 -0.33 -4.28
N PRO A 325 -46.68 -0.44 -2.98
CA PRO A 325 -47.65 0.44 -2.33
C PRO A 325 -46.97 1.57 -1.52
N ALA A 326 -47.73 2.66 -1.35
CA ALA A 326 -47.33 3.93 -0.75
C ALA A 326 -47.12 3.88 0.77
N GLY A 327 -46.22 4.74 1.27
CA GLY A 327 -45.65 4.73 2.63
C GLY A 327 -46.46 5.43 3.72
N PRO A 328 -45.82 5.67 4.89
CA PRO A 328 -46.14 6.83 5.72
C PRO A 328 -44.92 7.71 6.09
N SER A 329 -45.20 9.02 6.03
CA SER A 329 -44.60 10.23 6.62
C SER A 329 -43.08 10.35 6.87
N ALA A 330 -42.49 11.32 6.17
CA ALA A 330 -41.15 11.87 6.36
C ALA A 330 -40.91 12.50 7.75
N PRO A 331 -39.70 12.39 8.32
CA PRO A 331 -39.19 13.34 9.28
C PRO A 331 -38.50 14.52 8.57
N ALA A 332 -38.52 15.67 9.27
CA ALA A 332 -38.05 16.98 8.88
C ALA A 332 -36.85 17.03 7.91
N ALA A 333 -36.99 17.86 6.87
CA ALA A 333 -35.93 18.21 5.92
C ALA A 333 -34.66 18.63 6.65
N SER A 334 -33.70 17.71 6.73
CA SER A 334 -32.36 17.97 7.20
C SER A 334 -31.60 18.72 6.10
N ASP A 335 -30.95 19.81 6.51
CA ASP A 335 -30.12 20.63 5.64
C ASP A 335 -29.03 19.77 4.99
N LEU A 336 -28.89 19.84 3.66
CA LEU A 336 -28.03 18.94 2.87
C LEU A 336 -26.57 18.91 3.39
N PRO A 337 -25.93 20.06 3.70
CA PRO A 337 -24.60 20.07 4.32
C PRO A 337 -24.53 19.37 5.68
N ALA A 338 -25.58 19.46 6.50
CA ALA A 338 -25.62 18.80 7.80
C ALA A 338 -25.75 17.27 7.66
N VAL A 339 -26.49 16.78 6.66
CA VAL A 339 -26.59 15.36 6.32
C VAL A 339 -25.25 14.83 5.80
N ILE A 340 -24.63 15.55 4.85
CA ILE A 340 -23.31 15.20 4.31
C ILE A 340 -22.27 15.14 5.43
N GLY A 341 -22.22 16.16 6.29
CA GLY A 341 -21.28 16.23 7.41
C GLY A 341 -21.46 15.08 8.41
N ARG A 342 -22.71 14.71 8.72
CA ARG A 342 -23.03 13.60 9.61
C ARG A 342 -22.64 12.25 9.01
N ALA A 343 -23.08 11.97 7.78
CA ALA A 343 -22.78 10.73 7.08
C ALA A 343 -21.26 10.52 6.94
N ARG A 344 -20.51 11.60 6.66
CA ARG A 344 -19.05 11.58 6.59
C ARG A 344 -18.42 11.28 7.96
N ALA A 345 -18.87 11.96 9.01
CA ALA A 345 -18.36 11.70 10.36
C ALA A 345 -18.63 10.26 10.83
N GLU A 346 -19.81 9.71 10.54
CA GLU A 346 -20.18 8.32 10.84
C GLU A 346 -19.30 7.33 10.05
N ALA A 347 -19.12 7.56 8.74
CA ALA A 347 -18.24 6.75 7.90
C ALA A 347 -16.77 6.80 8.36
N ASP A 348 -16.25 7.98 8.67
CA ASP A 348 -14.88 8.19 9.17
C ASP A 348 -14.65 7.54 10.54
N SER A 349 -15.71 7.44 11.36
CA SER A 349 -15.67 6.77 12.66
C SER A 349 -15.78 5.24 12.58
N GLY A 350 -16.08 4.70 11.39
CA GLY A 350 -16.31 3.27 11.15
C GLY A 350 -17.73 2.78 11.48
N ALA A 351 -18.64 3.69 11.86
CA ALA A 351 -20.05 3.40 12.10
C ALA A 351 -20.82 3.30 10.78
N LEU A 352 -20.49 2.28 9.97
CA LEU A 352 -20.97 2.18 8.58
C LEU A 352 -22.48 1.93 8.47
N ASP A 353 -23.08 1.22 9.42
CA ASP A 353 -24.54 1.00 9.48
C ASP A 353 -25.31 2.28 9.83
N ASP A 354 -24.75 3.10 10.72
CA ASP A 354 -25.31 4.42 11.07
C ASP A 354 -25.19 5.38 9.87
N ALA A 355 -24.00 5.41 9.24
CA ALA A 355 -23.77 6.17 8.02
C ALA A 355 -24.76 5.76 6.92
N ARG A 356 -25.01 4.46 6.74
CA ARG A 356 -25.99 3.95 5.77
C ARG A 356 -27.40 4.43 6.08
N THR A 357 -27.79 4.45 7.35
CA THR A 357 -29.10 4.94 7.79
C THR A 357 -29.25 6.44 7.50
N THR A 358 -28.24 7.24 7.86
CA THR A 358 -28.18 8.67 7.56
C THR A 358 -28.24 8.94 6.05
N LEU A 359 -27.52 8.17 5.25
CA LEU A 359 -27.48 8.30 3.79
C LEU A 359 -28.81 7.93 3.12
N ARG A 360 -29.50 6.89 3.60
CA ARG A 360 -30.85 6.55 3.09
C ARG A 360 -31.84 7.70 3.30
N ALA A 361 -31.92 8.22 4.52
CA ALA A 361 -32.78 9.37 4.83
C ALA A 361 -32.37 10.62 4.03
N GLY A 362 -31.06 10.84 3.86
CA GLY A 362 -30.52 11.93 3.05
C GLY A 362 -30.89 11.84 1.57
N LEU A 363 -30.80 10.66 0.98
CA LEU A 363 -31.11 10.41 -0.43
C LEU A 363 -32.61 10.42 -0.72
N GLU A 364 -33.46 10.11 0.27
CA GLU A 364 -34.91 10.31 0.17
C GLU A 364 -35.26 11.81 0.11
N ALA A 365 -34.61 12.63 0.93
CA ALA A 365 -34.84 14.07 0.96
C ALA A 365 -34.17 14.82 -0.22
N HIS A 366 -32.99 14.36 -0.65
CA HIS A 366 -32.16 15.04 -1.66
C HIS A 366 -31.68 14.04 -2.75
N PRO A 367 -32.59 13.46 -3.55
CA PRO A 367 -32.26 12.37 -4.48
C PRO A 367 -31.29 12.78 -5.61
N THR A 368 -31.16 14.07 -5.90
CA THR A 368 -30.29 14.60 -6.95
C THR A 368 -28.95 15.13 -6.43
N ALA A 369 -28.64 14.96 -5.14
CA ALA A 369 -27.38 15.40 -4.56
C ALA A 369 -26.25 14.40 -4.86
N ALA A 370 -25.38 14.74 -5.83
CA ALA A 370 -24.25 13.89 -6.22
C ALA A 370 -23.31 13.50 -5.05
N PRO A 371 -23.00 14.39 -4.07
CA PRO A 371 -22.15 14.04 -2.93
C PRO A 371 -22.72 12.93 -2.02
N LEU A 372 -24.06 12.87 -1.86
CA LEU A 372 -24.69 11.81 -1.08
C LEU A 372 -24.58 10.45 -1.76
N HIS A 373 -24.75 10.38 -3.09
CA HIS A 373 -24.52 9.15 -3.86
C HIS A 373 -23.06 8.72 -3.83
N TYR A 374 -22.12 9.67 -3.80
CA TYR A 374 -20.70 9.37 -3.65
C TYR A 374 -20.37 8.78 -2.28
N LEU A 375 -20.88 9.38 -1.19
CA LEU A 375 -20.71 8.86 0.17
C LEU A 375 -21.37 7.49 0.36
N ASP A 376 -22.57 7.28 -0.18
CA ASP A 376 -23.25 5.97 -0.22
C ASP A 376 -22.39 4.90 -0.87
N ALA A 377 -21.67 5.24 -1.94
CA ALA A 377 -20.75 4.30 -2.57
C ALA A 377 -19.55 3.95 -1.69
N LEU A 378 -18.99 4.92 -0.96
CA LEU A 378 -17.86 4.68 -0.06
C LEU A 378 -18.28 3.79 1.12
N VAL A 379 -19.47 4.05 1.68
CA VAL A 379 -20.04 3.25 2.77
C VAL A 379 -20.38 1.84 2.29
N ALA A 380 -21.01 1.69 1.12
CA ALA A 380 -21.28 0.38 0.51
C ALA A 380 -20.00 -0.42 0.23
N ARG A 381 -18.92 0.24 -0.21
CA ARG A 381 -17.61 -0.40 -0.38
C ARG A 381 -17.04 -0.86 0.97
N GLY A 382 -17.16 -0.04 2.02
CA GLY A 382 -16.73 -0.38 3.38
C GLY A 382 -17.48 -1.57 3.98
N LEU A 383 -18.77 -1.70 3.67
CA LEU A 383 -19.64 -2.82 4.06
C LEU A 383 -19.43 -4.09 3.22
N GLY A 384 -18.60 -4.04 2.18
CA GLY A 384 -18.33 -5.19 1.32
C GLY A 384 -19.41 -5.44 0.25
N GLU A 385 -20.15 -4.40 -0.14
CA GLU A 385 -21.23 -4.44 -1.13
C GLU A 385 -20.83 -3.75 -2.45
N PRO A 386 -19.92 -4.34 -3.25
CA PRO A 386 -19.34 -3.67 -4.41
C PRO A 386 -20.35 -3.38 -5.54
N GLY A 387 -21.45 -4.14 -5.62
CA GLY A 387 -22.51 -3.88 -6.61
C GLY A 387 -23.30 -2.60 -6.29
N GLU A 388 -23.62 -2.38 -5.03
CA GLU A 388 -24.28 -1.15 -4.57
C GLU A 388 -23.35 0.06 -4.72
N ALA A 389 -22.07 -0.12 -4.36
CA ALA A 389 -21.06 0.92 -4.54
C ALA A 389 -20.92 1.36 -6.00
N GLU A 390 -20.91 0.42 -6.96
CA GLU A 390 -20.85 0.74 -8.38
C GLU A 390 -22.10 1.51 -8.85
N ALA A 391 -23.28 1.06 -8.45
CA ALA A 391 -24.54 1.70 -8.80
C ALA A 391 -24.62 3.14 -8.26
N ALA A 392 -24.18 3.35 -7.02
CA ALA A 392 -24.14 4.65 -6.37
C ALA A 392 -23.14 5.61 -7.06
N LEU A 393 -21.95 5.14 -7.42
CA LEU A 393 -20.97 5.94 -8.18
C LEU A 393 -21.50 6.35 -9.56
N ARG A 394 -22.17 5.42 -10.26
CA ARG A 394 -22.78 5.74 -11.57
C ARG A 394 -23.90 6.77 -11.45
N ARG A 395 -24.69 6.75 -10.37
CA ARG A 395 -25.69 7.78 -10.08
C ARG A 395 -25.04 9.13 -9.77
N ALA A 396 -23.99 9.16 -8.96
CA ALA A 396 -23.23 10.39 -8.70
C ALA A 396 -22.71 11.02 -10.00
N LEU A 397 -22.14 10.20 -10.90
CA LEU A 397 -21.62 10.65 -12.20
C LEU A 397 -22.69 11.03 -13.23
N TYR A 398 -23.90 10.46 -13.11
CA TYR A 398 -25.04 10.88 -13.92
C TYR A 398 -25.49 12.29 -13.54
N LEU A 399 -25.53 12.59 -12.24
CA LEU A 399 -25.93 13.87 -11.69
C LEU A 399 -24.85 14.94 -11.88
N ASP A 400 -23.59 14.58 -11.69
CA ASP A 400 -22.43 15.44 -11.95
C ASP A 400 -21.34 14.71 -12.74
N LYS A 401 -21.28 14.98 -14.04
CA LYS A 401 -20.27 14.41 -14.95
C LYS A 401 -18.85 14.93 -14.68
N GLY A 402 -18.71 16.05 -13.96
CA GLY A 402 -17.46 16.68 -13.56
C GLY A 402 -16.89 16.18 -12.23
N PHE A 403 -17.60 15.31 -11.52
CA PHE A 403 -17.22 14.83 -10.20
C PHE A 403 -15.94 13.98 -10.24
N VAL A 404 -14.80 14.63 -9.99
CA VAL A 404 -13.47 14.04 -10.15
C VAL A 404 -13.27 12.81 -9.24
N ALA A 405 -13.62 12.92 -7.95
CA ALA A 405 -13.44 11.84 -7.00
C ALA A 405 -14.33 10.62 -7.32
N ALA A 406 -15.57 10.83 -7.80
CA ALA A 406 -16.46 9.75 -8.21
C ALA A 406 -15.94 8.98 -9.44
N HIS A 407 -15.38 9.68 -10.45
CA HIS A 407 -14.73 9.01 -11.58
C HIS A 407 -13.54 8.16 -11.15
N TYR A 408 -12.77 8.67 -10.19
CA TYR A 408 -11.59 7.97 -9.67
C TYR A 408 -11.99 6.72 -8.88
N GLN A 409 -12.92 6.84 -7.93
CA GLN A 409 -13.40 5.71 -7.13
C GLN A 409 -14.12 4.65 -7.97
N LEU A 410 -14.91 5.03 -8.98
CA LEU A 410 -15.51 4.09 -9.93
C LEU A 410 -14.43 3.35 -10.73
N GLY A 411 -13.37 4.07 -11.11
CA GLY A 411 -12.22 3.47 -11.77
C GLY A 411 -11.56 2.40 -10.92
N LEU A 412 -11.24 2.71 -9.66
CA LEU A 412 -10.65 1.76 -8.72
C LEU A 412 -11.56 0.55 -8.50
N LEU A 413 -12.86 0.76 -8.26
CA LEU A 413 -13.82 -0.31 -8.01
C LEU A 413 -13.95 -1.26 -9.21
N LEU A 414 -13.99 -0.72 -10.42
CA LEU A 414 -14.07 -1.52 -11.65
C LEU A 414 -12.76 -2.29 -11.91
N LEU A 415 -11.61 -1.69 -11.59
CA LEU A 415 -10.31 -2.36 -11.68
C LEU A 415 -10.22 -3.51 -10.67
N ASP A 416 -10.66 -3.30 -9.42
CA ASP A 416 -10.72 -4.34 -8.37
C ASP A 416 -11.62 -5.51 -8.79
N ARG A 417 -12.62 -5.27 -9.63
CA ARG A 417 -13.57 -6.28 -10.15
C ARG A 417 -13.15 -6.89 -11.49
N GLY A 418 -11.96 -6.57 -12.00
CA GLY A 418 -11.44 -7.09 -13.27
C GLY A 418 -12.05 -6.46 -14.53
N ALA A 419 -12.89 -5.42 -14.40
CA ALA A 419 -13.49 -4.70 -15.53
C ALA A 419 -12.50 -3.66 -16.09
N GLU A 420 -11.36 -4.13 -16.60
CA GLU A 420 -10.17 -3.31 -16.86
C GLU A 420 -10.41 -2.14 -17.83
N ALA A 421 -11.05 -2.40 -18.97
CA ALA A 421 -11.32 -1.35 -19.96
C ALA A 421 -12.26 -0.27 -19.40
N ALA A 422 -13.27 -0.65 -18.62
CA ALA A 422 -14.21 0.29 -18.02
C ALA A 422 -13.58 1.08 -16.87
N GLY A 423 -12.81 0.41 -16.01
CA GLY A 423 -12.08 1.03 -14.91
C GLY A 423 -11.05 2.05 -15.39
N ARG A 424 -10.22 1.68 -16.37
CA ARG A 424 -9.26 2.60 -17.01
C ARG A 424 -9.94 3.81 -17.62
N ARG A 425 -11.05 3.63 -18.36
CA ARG A 425 -11.81 4.77 -18.89
C ARG A 425 -12.28 5.72 -17.80
N SER A 426 -12.76 5.19 -16.67
CA SER A 426 -13.22 6.00 -15.54
C SER A 426 -12.06 6.76 -14.89
N VAL A 427 -10.91 6.10 -14.66
CA VAL A 427 -9.71 6.80 -14.16
C VAL A 427 -9.20 7.85 -15.15
N ALA A 428 -9.34 7.61 -16.46
CA ALA A 428 -8.90 8.55 -17.50
C ALA A 428 -9.76 9.82 -17.48
N ASN A 429 -11.04 9.66 -17.21
CA ASN A 429 -11.96 10.78 -17.02
C ASN A 429 -11.59 11.59 -15.77
N ALA A 430 -11.29 10.93 -14.64
CA ALA A 430 -10.83 11.61 -13.43
C ALA A 430 -9.55 12.41 -13.70
N ALA A 431 -8.55 11.81 -14.35
CA ALA A 431 -7.30 12.48 -14.70
C ALA A 431 -7.53 13.66 -15.67
N ARG A 432 -8.40 13.50 -16.68
CA ARG A 432 -8.72 14.57 -17.62
C ARG A 432 -9.36 15.77 -16.90
N LEU A 433 -10.29 15.52 -15.98
CA LEU A 433 -10.96 16.57 -15.22
C LEU A 433 -9.99 17.25 -14.24
N ALA A 434 -9.14 16.48 -13.55
CA ALA A 434 -8.14 17.04 -12.64
C ALA A 434 -7.08 17.90 -13.36
N ARG A 435 -6.68 17.58 -14.60
CA ARG A 435 -5.76 18.43 -15.39
C ARG A 435 -6.32 19.81 -15.73
N ALA A 436 -7.65 19.97 -15.70
CA ALA A 436 -8.29 21.25 -15.97
C ALA A 436 -8.28 22.17 -14.73
N LEU A 437 -7.81 21.68 -13.57
CA LEU A 437 -7.73 22.43 -12.32
C LEU A 437 -6.27 22.81 -12.01
N PRO A 438 -6.02 23.95 -11.32
CA PRO A 438 -4.71 24.24 -10.73
C PRO A 438 -4.22 23.10 -9.83
N GLY A 439 -2.92 22.78 -9.87
CA GLY A 439 -2.36 21.60 -9.20
C GLY A 439 -2.57 21.52 -7.69
N ASP A 440 -2.66 22.68 -7.02
CA ASP A 440 -2.92 22.84 -5.59
C ASP A 440 -4.41 22.85 -5.22
N THR A 441 -5.31 22.78 -6.22
CA THR A 441 -6.75 22.75 -6.00
C THR A 441 -7.14 21.49 -5.24
N VAL A 442 -7.71 21.64 -4.05
CA VAL A 442 -8.29 20.55 -3.29
C VAL A 442 -9.55 20.07 -3.99
N LEU A 443 -9.60 18.79 -4.31
CA LEU A 443 -10.75 18.18 -4.96
C LEU A 443 -11.90 18.05 -3.96
N GLU A 444 -13.08 18.46 -4.41
CA GLU A 444 -14.32 18.30 -3.64
C GLU A 444 -14.56 16.81 -3.36
N GLU A 445 -14.80 16.48 -2.09
CA GLU A 445 -14.94 15.10 -1.59
C GLU A 445 -13.74 14.17 -1.86
N GLY A 446 -12.56 14.76 -2.10
CA GLY A 446 -11.27 14.09 -2.19
C GLY A 446 -10.48 14.03 -0.87
N ASP A 447 -11.11 14.37 0.26
CA ASP A 447 -10.49 14.33 1.62
C ASP A 447 -9.13 15.05 1.70
N GLY A 448 -9.04 16.24 1.10
CA GLY A 448 -7.81 17.05 1.08
C GLY A 448 -6.83 16.68 -0.05
N MET A 449 -7.18 15.72 -0.92
CA MET A 449 -6.42 15.40 -2.12
C MET A 449 -6.43 16.57 -3.09
N THR A 450 -5.24 16.97 -3.56
CA THR A 450 -5.12 17.99 -4.60
C THR A 450 -5.25 17.39 -5.99
N ALA A 451 -5.58 18.21 -6.98
CA ALA A 451 -5.60 17.82 -8.38
C ALA A 451 -4.26 17.19 -8.83
N GLU A 452 -3.12 17.74 -8.39
CA GLU A 452 -1.80 17.17 -8.67
C GLU A 452 -1.61 15.78 -8.05
N THR A 453 -2.06 15.60 -6.80
CA THR A 453 -2.00 14.31 -6.11
C THR A 453 -2.84 13.27 -6.85
N LEU A 454 -4.07 13.61 -7.24
CA LEU A 454 -4.91 12.70 -8.02
C LEU A 454 -4.29 12.37 -9.37
N LEU A 455 -3.66 13.33 -10.04
CA LEU A 455 -2.98 13.08 -11.32
C LEU A 455 -1.80 12.13 -11.18
N ALA A 456 -1.06 12.19 -10.06
CA ALA A 456 -0.01 11.24 -9.78
C ALA A 456 -0.58 9.82 -9.56
N LEU A 457 -1.67 9.70 -8.81
CA LEU A 457 -2.33 8.41 -8.54
C LEU A 457 -3.00 7.82 -9.78
N ALA A 458 -3.73 8.63 -10.55
CA ALA A 458 -4.44 8.19 -11.74
C ALA A 458 -3.49 7.68 -12.84
N ARG A 459 -2.26 8.23 -12.92
CA ARG A 459 -1.23 7.72 -13.85
C ARG A 459 -0.96 6.23 -13.64
N HIS A 460 -0.87 5.78 -12.38
CA HIS A 460 -0.61 4.39 -12.04
C HIS A 460 -1.64 3.40 -12.64
N HIS A 461 -2.89 3.85 -12.80
CA HIS A 461 -3.97 3.01 -13.31
C HIS A 461 -4.22 3.16 -14.82
N LEU A 462 -3.62 4.16 -15.47
CA LEU A 462 -3.84 4.47 -16.90
C LEU A 462 -2.72 3.98 -17.80
N GLU A 463 -1.57 3.66 -17.24
CA GLU A 463 -0.46 3.05 -17.97
C GLU A 463 -0.90 1.69 -18.56
N PRO A 464 -0.75 1.48 -19.88
CA PRO A 464 -1.19 0.26 -20.54
C PRO A 464 -0.49 -0.95 -19.93
N ARG A 465 -1.25 -1.97 -19.52
CA ARG A 465 -0.72 -3.33 -19.35
C ARG A 465 -0.48 -3.87 -20.78
N PRO A 466 0.73 -4.30 -21.15
CA PRO A 466 0.96 -5.05 -22.36
C PRO A 466 0.36 -6.44 -22.17
N GLY A 467 -0.30 -6.89 -23.22
CA GLY A 467 -1.08 -8.13 -23.22
C GLY A 467 -2.58 -7.84 -23.23
N GLY A 468 -3.04 -7.20 -24.30
CA GLY A 468 -4.46 -7.03 -24.61
C GLY A 468 -4.62 -6.72 -26.09
N VAL A 469 -4.38 -7.73 -26.94
CA VAL A 469 -4.78 -7.68 -28.34
C VAL A 469 -6.31 -7.70 -28.39
N GLY A 470 -6.88 -6.71 -29.08
CA GLY A 470 -8.30 -6.51 -29.30
C GLY A 470 -8.53 -5.14 -29.92
#